data_AF-A0A2D4L4Q6-F1
#
_entry.id   AF-A0A2D4L4Q6-F1
#
_cell.length_a   1.000
_cell.length_b   1.000
_cell.length_c   1.000
_cell.angle_alpha   90.00
_cell.angle_beta   90.00
_cell.angle_gamma   90.00
#
_symmetry.space_group_name_H-M   'P 1'
#
loop_
_entity.id
_entity.type
_entity.pdbx_description
1 polymer ?
#
loop_
_entity_poly.entity_id
_entity_poly.type
_entity_poly.pdbx_seq_one_letter_code
_entity_poly.pdbx_strand_id
1 'polypeptide(L)'
;PTVIQEELDLIRSLGYFEEFGVKILPLQVRLCSDRLSLIKECLSWLPTNYKQSAKLLGLAHLLKVAGDDQMERKGQVLILLVEQALKYHDYKAANMHCQELMASGYSKSWEVCSQLGQSEGYQDMVVRQQLLAYALTHCPPSAIEMLLAASNILQTEVCRNFLKPYLLPD
;
A
#
# COMPACT_ATOMS: atom_id res chain seq x y z
N PRO A 1 26.74 -0.25 21.04
CA PRO A 1 25.99 0.85 21.70
C PRO A 1 24.88 1.35 20.79
N THR A 2 23.71 1.69 21.32
CA THR A 2 22.53 2.10 20.52
C THR A 2 22.82 3.31 19.64
N VAL A 3 23.47 4.33 20.20
CA VAL A 3 23.86 5.55 19.47
C VAL A 3 24.77 5.24 18.28
N ILE A 4 25.73 4.33 18.44
CA ILE A 4 26.61 3.92 17.33
C ILE A 4 25.81 3.22 16.23
N GLN A 5 24.85 2.37 16.61
CA GLN A 5 24.03 1.67 15.64
C GLN A 5 23.14 2.64 14.85
N GLU A 6 22.57 3.64 15.52
CA GLU A 6 21.76 4.69 14.88
C GLU A 6 22.56 5.48 13.83
N GLU A 7 23.81 5.81 14.15
CA GLU A 7 24.71 6.49 13.23
C GLU A 7 25.08 5.61 12.03
N LEU A 8 25.33 4.31 12.26
CA LEU A 8 25.58 3.35 11.18
C LEU A 8 24.34 3.16 10.29
N ASP A 9 23.15 3.08 10.87
CA ASP A 9 21.91 2.94 10.12
C ASP A 9 21.60 4.19 9.30
N LEU A 10 21.85 5.38 9.86
CA LEU A 10 21.81 6.64 9.15
C LEU A 10 22.76 6.62 7.94
N ILE A 11 24.03 6.26 8.12
CA ILE A 11 25.01 6.19 7.02
C ILE A 11 24.54 5.22 5.93
N ARG A 12 24.04 4.04 6.31
CA ARG A 12 23.51 3.05 5.36
C ARG A 12 22.29 3.56 4.60
N SER A 13 21.40 4.31 5.26
CA SER A 13 20.20 4.86 4.61
C SER A 13 20.52 5.81 3.47
N LEU A 14 21.67 6.50 3.51
CA LEU A 14 22.10 7.42 2.45
C LEU A 14 22.31 6.72 1.10
N GLY A 15 22.83 5.49 1.11
CA GLY A 15 22.98 4.70 -0.12
C GLY A 15 21.64 4.39 -0.78
N TYR A 16 20.61 4.09 0.03
CA TYR A 16 19.26 3.88 -0.49
C TYR A 16 18.67 5.15 -1.08
N PHE A 17 18.86 6.31 -0.43
CA PHE A 17 18.39 7.59 -0.99
C PHE A 17 19.01 7.88 -2.35
N GLU A 18 20.32 7.65 -2.51
CA GLU A 18 21.02 7.82 -3.78
C GLU A 18 20.47 6.87 -4.86
N GLU A 19 20.20 5.61 -4.51
CA GLU A 19 19.59 4.64 -5.43
C GLU A 19 18.17 5.04 -5.88
N PHE A 20 17.41 5.73 -5.03
CA PHE A 20 16.11 6.30 -5.37
C PHE A 20 16.21 7.69 -6.01
N GLY A 21 17.41 8.21 -6.24
CA GLY A 21 17.67 9.52 -6.85
C GLY A 21 17.40 10.72 -5.94
N VAL A 22 17.21 10.50 -4.65
CA VAL A 22 16.97 11.53 -3.65
C VAL A 22 18.31 12.05 -3.13
N LYS A 23 18.59 13.32 -3.36
CA LYS A 23 19.78 14.00 -2.81
C LYS A 23 19.43 14.63 -1.47
N ILE A 24 19.79 13.96 -0.38
CA ILE A 24 19.52 14.42 0.98
C ILE A 24 20.79 14.44 1.83
N LEU A 25 20.94 15.48 2.65
CA LEU A 25 22.07 15.59 3.58
C LEU A 25 21.83 14.73 4.82
N PRO A 26 22.89 14.13 5.42
CA PRO A 26 22.77 13.35 6.65
C PRO A 26 22.07 14.10 7.79
N LEU A 27 22.33 15.42 7.89
CA LEU A 27 21.69 16.27 8.89
C LEU A 27 20.19 16.44 8.66
N GLN A 28 19.73 16.51 7.41
CA GLN A 28 18.30 16.57 7.09
C GLN A 28 17.60 15.26 7.48
N VAL A 29 18.21 14.11 7.18
CA VAL A 29 17.69 12.82 7.64
C VAL A 29 17.62 12.80 9.16
N ARG A 30 18.68 13.20 9.88
CA ARG A 30 18.70 13.19 11.35
C ARG A 30 17.58 14.04 11.95
N LEU A 31 17.39 15.26 11.45
CA LEU A 31 16.42 16.24 11.97
C LEU A 31 14.98 15.98 11.51
N CYS A 32 14.76 15.03 10.59
CA CYS A 32 13.42 14.68 10.12
C CYS A 32 12.65 13.87 11.17
N SER A 33 11.65 14.49 11.79
CA SER A 33 10.74 13.83 12.74
C SER A 33 9.79 12.84 12.05
N ASP A 34 9.23 13.22 10.90
CA ASP A 34 8.36 12.35 10.10
C ASP A 34 9.21 11.43 9.21
N ARG A 35 9.70 10.32 9.78
CA ARG A 35 10.50 9.33 9.06
C ARG A 35 9.79 8.75 7.84
N LEU A 36 8.46 8.67 7.84
CA LEU A 36 7.70 8.11 6.73
C LEU A 36 7.70 9.07 5.52
N SER A 37 7.77 10.38 5.75
CA SER A 37 7.88 11.38 4.66
C SER A 37 9.09 11.13 3.74
N LEU A 38 10.20 10.64 4.29
CA LEU A 38 11.40 10.31 3.52
C LEU A 38 11.16 9.13 2.55
N ILE A 39 10.32 8.16 2.94
CA ILE A 39 9.89 7.07 2.05
C ILE A 39 8.98 7.61 0.94
N LYS A 40 8.08 8.54 1.28
CA LYS A 40 7.21 9.22 0.30
C LYS A 40 8.03 10.00 -0.73
N GLU A 41 9.10 10.66 -0.30
CA GLU A 41 10.03 11.37 -1.19
C GLU A 41 10.73 10.41 -2.15
N CYS A 42 11.22 9.25 -1.67
CA CYS A 42 11.75 8.21 -2.57
C CYS A 42 10.71 7.74 -3.60
N LEU A 43 9.45 7.57 -3.20
CA LEU A 43 8.39 7.12 -4.10
C LEU A 43 8.00 8.18 -5.15
N SER A 44 8.12 9.46 -4.82
CA SER A 44 7.73 10.54 -5.74
C SER A 44 8.75 10.79 -6.85
N TRP A 45 10.00 10.37 -6.67
CA TRP A 45 11.08 10.65 -7.61
C TRP A 45 10.91 9.96 -8.98
N LEU A 46 10.56 8.67 -8.99
CA LEU A 46 10.28 7.94 -10.23
C LEU A 46 8.97 7.16 -10.13
N PRO A 47 8.17 7.12 -11.22
CA PRO A 47 6.92 6.36 -11.28
C PRO A 47 7.06 4.90 -10.86
N THR A 48 8.21 4.27 -11.09
CA THR A 48 8.42 2.83 -10.89
C THR A 48 9.04 2.45 -9.54
N ASN A 49 9.38 3.42 -8.68
CA ASN A 49 10.09 3.13 -7.43
C ASN A 49 9.31 2.20 -6.48
N TYR A 50 7.97 2.21 -6.52
CA TYR A 50 7.15 1.28 -5.73
C TYR A 50 7.43 -0.20 -6.04
N LYS A 51 7.99 -0.52 -7.21
CA LYS A 51 8.36 -1.89 -7.60
C LYS A 51 9.56 -2.43 -6.82
N GLN A 52 10.33 -1.57 -6.16
CA GLN A 52 11.49 -1.94 -5.34
C GLN A 52 11.10 -2.07 -3.85
N SER A 53 9.99 -2.77 -3.57
CA SER A 53 9.38 -2.91 -2.24
C SER A 53 10.37 -3.34 -1.15
N ALA A 54 11.21 -4.34 -1.43
CA ALA A 54 12.22 -4.82 -0.49
C ALA A 54 13.23 -3.73 -0.10
N LYS A 55 13.63 -2.87 -1.04
CA LYS A 55 14.53 -1.75 -0.76
C LYS A 55 13.85 -0.66 0.07
N LEU A 56 12.60 -0.31 -0.25
CA LEU A 56 11.83 0.68 0.51
C LEU A 56 11.56 0.21 1.94
N LEU A 57 11.24 -1.09 2.14
CA LEU A 57 11.10 -1.69 3.46
C LEU A 57 12.44 -1.70 4.23
N GLY A 58 13.55 -2.01 3.56
CA GLY A 58 14.89 -1.91 4.13
C GLY A 58 15.26 -0.50 4.56
N LEU A 59 14.98 0.50 3.71
CA LEU A 59 15.18 1.91 4.04
C LEU A 59 14.31 2.33 5.23
N ALA A 60 13.01 2.00 5.22
CA ALA A 60 12.13 2.28 6.35
C ALA A 60 12.63 1.62 7.64
N HIS A 61 13.25 0.43 7.51
CA HIS A 61 13.87 -0.24 8.64
C HIS A 61 15.01 0.61 9.23
N LEU A 62 15.96 1.02 8.41
CA LEU A 62 17.11 1.85 8.81
C LEU A 62 16.68 3.22 9.38
N LEU A 63 15.61 3.81 8.82
CA LEU A 63 15.06 5.08 9.28
C LEU A 63 14.25 4.98 10.58
N LYS A 64 14.04 3.77 11.12
CA LYS A 64 13.18 3.51 12.28
C LYS A 64 11.78 4.14 12.13
N VAL A 65 11.19 4.01 10.93
CA VAL A 65 9.79 4.40 10.71
C VAL A 65 8.91 3.65 11.73
N ALA A 66 7.99 4.36 12.38
CA ALA A 66 7.17 3.86 13.49
C ALA A 66 7.96 3.36 14.74
N GLY A 67 9.18 3.86 14.97
CA GLY A 67 9.96 3.49 16.17
C GLY A 67 10.28 1.99 16.16
N ASP A 68 10.01 1.28 17.24
CA ASP A 68 10.28 -0.17 17.35
C ASP A 68 9.12 -1.06 16.84
N ASP A 69 8.00 -0.48 16.42
CA ASP A 69 6.86 -1.23 15.90
C ASP A 69 7.09 -1.67 14.44
N GLN A 70 7.57 -2.90 14.28
CA GLN A 70 7.85 -3.48 12.97
C GLN A 70 6.58 -3.70 12.13
N MET A 71 5.45 -4.01 12.78
CA MET A 71 4.19 -4.27 12.08
C MET A 71 3.61 -2.97 11.54
N GLU A 72 3.59 -1.91 12.37
CA GLU A 72 3.20 -0.57 11.95
C GLU A 72 4.12 -0.05 10.83
N ARG A 73 5.44 -0.22 10.98
CA ARG A 73 6.42 0.18 9.96
C ARG A 73 6.13 -0.46 8.61
N LYS A 74 5.99 -1.79 8.60
CA LYS A 74 5.72 -2.54 7.37
C LYS A 74 4.37 -2.14 6.78
N GLY A 75 3.33 -2.07 7.61
CA GLY A 75 1.98 -1.68 7.19
C GLY A 75 1.94 -0.29 6.55
N GLN A 76 2.58 0.71 7.17
CA GLN A 76 2.68 2.07 6.61
C GLN A 76 3.38 2.09 5.25
N VAL A 77 4.51 1.39 5.10
CA VAL A 77 5.22 1.34 3.82
C VAL A 77 4.37 0.63 2.75
N LEU A 78 3.77 -0.52 3.08
CA LEU A 78 2.94 -1.25 2.12
C LEU A 78 1.73 -0.44 1.64
N ILE A 79 1.09 0.35 2.52
CA ILE A 79 0.03 1.29 2.12
C ILE A 79 0.55 2.26 1.05
N LEU A 80 1.72 2.89 1.24
CA LEU A 80 2.29 3.81 0.25
C LEU A 80 2.60 3.12 -1.09
N LEU A 81 3.03 1.84 -1.05
CA LEU A 81 3.26 1.06 -2.27
C LEU A 81 1.95 0.80 -3.02
N VAL A 82 0.87 0.46 -2.31
CA VAL A 82 -0.45 0.26 -2.91
C VAL A 82 -0.96 1.55 -3.53
N GLU A 83 -0.90 2.67 -2.81
CA GLU A 83 -1.31 3.99 -3.32
C GLU A 83 -0.59 4.35 -4.62
N GLN A 84 0.74 4.18 -4.65
CA GLN A 84 1.54 4.46 -5.84
C GLN A 84 1.23 3.48 -6.98
N ALA A 85 1.06 2.18 -6.68
CA ALA A 85 0.68 1.19 -7.68
C ALA A 85 -0.70 1.50 -8.31
N LEU A 86 -1.68 1.88 -7.50
CA LEU A 86 -3.01 2.31 -7.96
C LEU A 86 -2.94 3.55 -8.84
N LYS A 87 -2.15 4.55 -8.45
CA LYS A 87 -1.91 5.78 -9.22
C LYS A 87 -1.41 5.48 -10.65
N TYR A 88 -0.60 4.45 -10.82
CA TYR A 88 -0.08 4.01 -12.13
C TYR A 88 -0.81 2.79 -12.71
N HIS A 89 -1.95 2.41 -12.14
CA HIS A 89 -2.84 1.34 -12.58
C HIS A 89 -2.13 -0.04 -12.64
N ASP A 90 -1.10 -0.23 -11.83
CA ASP A 90 -0.45 -1.53 -11.63
C ASP A 90 -1.23 -2.33 -10.58
N TYR A 91 -2.41 -2.80 -10.99
CA TYR A 91 -3.33 -3.52 -10.10
C TYR A 91 -2.74 -4.84 -9.58
N LYS A 92 -1.79 -5.42 -10.31
CA LYS A 92 -1.09 -6.64 -9.87
C LYS A 92 -0.19 -6.36 -8.67
N ALA A 93 0.61 -5.29 -8.74
CA ALA A 93 1.43 -4.86 -7.60
C ALA A 93 0.56 -4.40 -6.42
N ALA A 94 -0.50 -3.64 -6.69
CA ALA A 94 -1.45 -3.21 -5.67
C ALA A 94 -2.08 -4.43 -4.95
N ASN A 95 -2.57 -5.41 -5.70
CA ASN A 95 -3.16 -6.62 -5.10
C ASN A 95 -2.14 -7.40 -4.26
N MET A 96 -0.94 -7.62 -4.77
CA MET A 96 0.12 -8.32 -4.03
C MET A 96 0.35 -7.73 -2.64
N HIS A 97 0.44 -6.40 -2.55
CA HIS A 97 0.62 -5.70 -1.27
C HIS A 97 -0.65 -5.67 -0.41
N CYS A 98 -1.84 -5.54 -1.01
CA CYS A 98 -3.11 -5.66 -0.27
C CYS A 98 -3.25 -7.05 0.37
N GLN A 99 -2.93 -8.13 -0.32
CA GLN A 99 -2.98 -9.49 0.24
C GLN A 99 -2.03 -9.64 1.43
N GLU A 100 -0.84 -9.06 1.36
CA GLU A 100 0.11 -9.06 2.47
C GLU A 100 -0.41 -8.26 3.68
N LEU A 101 -1.03 -7.10 3.43
CA LEU A 101 -1.68 -6.28 4.46
C LEU A 101 -2.85 -7.04 5.12
N MET A 102 -3.71 -7.68 4.32
CA MET A 102 -4.83 -8.48 4.81
C MET A 102 -4.36 -9.69 5.62
N ALA A 103 -3.35 -10.42 5.14
CA ALA A 103 -2.80 -11.60 5.81
C ALA A 103 -2.17 -11.26 7.18
N SER A 104 -1.63 -10.04 7.33
CA SER A 104 -1.09 -9.54 8.60
C SER A 104 -2.15 -8.93 9.53
N GLY A 105 -3.40 -8.79 9.07
CA GLY A 105 -4.49 -8.19 9.85
C GLY A 105 -4.31 -6.69 10.11
N TYR A 106 -3.56 -5.98 9.25
CA TYR A 106 -3.26 -4.57 9.44
C TYR A 106 -4.47 -3.68 9.09
N SER A 107 -5.37 -3.46 10.05
CA SER A 107 -6.68 -2.83 9.84
C SER A 107 -6.64 -1.43 9.21
N LYS A 108 -5.55 -0.67 9.41
CA LYS A 108 -5.35 0.64 8.77
C LYS A 108 -5.29 0.58 7.24
N SER A 109 -5.13 -0.60 6.64
CA SER A 109 -5.14 -0.78 5.18
C SER A 109 -6.53 -0.80 4.53
N TRP A 110 -7.61 -0.67 5.29
CA TRP A 110 -8.98 -0.76 4.76
C TRP A 110 -9.22 0.16 3.56
N GLU A 111 -8.65 1.37 3.57
CA GLU A 111 -8.87 2.37 2.53
C GLU A 111 -8.23 1.97 1.20
N VAL A 112 -6.97 1.55 1.21
CA VAL A 112 -6.29 1.08 -0.01
C VAL A 112 -6.87 -0.24 -0.52
N CYS A 113 -7.35 -1.12 0.38
CA CYS A 113 -8.08 -2.33 -0.01
C CYS A 113 -9.40 -1.95 -0.70
N SER A 114 -10.13 -0.98 -0.16
CA SER A 114 -11.34 -0.45 -0.76
C SER A 114 -11.09 0.14 -2.15
N GLN A 115 -10.06 0.99 -2.30
CA GLN A 115 -9.72 1.62 -3.58
C GLN A 115 -9.43 0.57 -4.67
N LEU A 116 -8.66 -0.47 -4.35
CA LEU A 116 -8.41 -1.56 -5.30
C LEU A 116 -9.68 -2.40 -5.57
N GLY A 117 -10.49 -2.67 -4.54
CA GLY A 117 -11.77 -3.37 -4.68
C GLY A 117 -12.77 -2.66 -5.60
N GLN A 118 -12.76 -1.33 -5.58
CA GLN A 118 -13.59 -0.47 -6.43
C GLN A 118 -13.00 -0.19 -7.81
N SER A 119 -11.75 -0.61 -8.07
CA SER A 119 -11.08 -0.32 -9.35
C SER A 119 -11.67 -1.15 -10.49
N GLU A 120 -12.44 -0.52 -11.37
CA GLU A 120 -13.03 -1.16 -12.56
C GLU A 120 -11.98 -1.71 -13.54
N GLY A 121 -10.79 -1.09 -13.58
CA GLY A 121 -9.66 -1.57 -14.39
C GLY A 121 -9.11 -2.92 -13.93
N TYR A 122 -9.37 -3.33 -12.69
CA TYR A 122 -8.94 -4.62 -12.17
C TYR A 122 -10.04 -5.68 -12.43
N GLN A 123 -9.72 -6.66 -13.27
CA GLN A 123 -10.70 -7.61 -13.80
C GLN A 123 -11.00 -8.79 -12.86
N ASP A 124 -10.17 -9.01 -11.83
CA ASP A 124 -10.36 -10.10 -10.89
C ASP A 124 -11.47 -9.77 -9.89
N MET A 125 -12.69 -10.14 -10.24
CA MET A 125 -13.89 -9.87 -9.45
C MET A 125 -13.87 -10.59 -8.09
N VAL A 126 -13.26 -11.78 -8.01
CA VAL A 126 -13.17 -12.54 -6.76
C VAL A 126 -12.28 -11.80 -5.77
N VAL A 127 -11.11 -11.36 -6.23
CA VAL A 127 -10.20 -10.57 -5.40
C VAL A 127 -10.83 -9.23 -5.02
N ARG A 128 -11.52 -8.55 -5.94
CA ARG A 128 -12.23 -7.30 -5.63
C ARG A 128 -13.29 -7.49 -4.52
N GLN A 129 -14.05 -8.57 -4.55
CA GLN A 129 -15.01 -8.90 -3.50
C GLN A 129 -14.31 -9.14 -2.14
N GLN A 130 -13.19 -9.87 -2.12
CA GLN A 130 -12.42 -10.12 -0.90
C GLN A 130 -11.86 -8.82 -0.31
N LEU A 131 -11.35 -7.93 -1.15
CA LEU A 131 -10.83 -6.62 -0.74
C LEU A 131 -11.92 -5.73 -0.13
N LEU A 132 -13.10 -5.68 -0.74
CA LEU A 132 -14.24 -4.92 -0.20
C LEU A 132 -14.77 -5.53 1.10
N ALA A 133 -14.82 -6.86 1.20
CA ALA A 133 -15.21 -7.54 2.43
C ALA A 133 -14.25 -7.21 3.58
N TYR A 134 -12.94 -7.25 3.34
CA TYR A 134 -11.94 -6.83 4.31
C TYR A 134 -12.06 -5.34 4.68
N ALA A 135 -12.30 -4.48 3.69
CA ALA A 135 -12.51 -3.06 3.96
C ALA A 135 -13.73 -2.87 4.88
N LEU A 136 -14.85 -3.55 4.63
CA LEU A 136 -16.05 -3.49 5.46
C LEU A 136 -15.82 -3.95 6.91
N THR A 137 -14.95 -4.94 7.15
CA THR A 137 -14.66 -5.42 8.51
C THR A 137 -13.78 -4.46 9.31
N HIS A 138 -13.05 -3.55 8.66
CA HIS A 138 -12.07 -2.68 9.30
C HIS A 138 -12.32 -1.18 9.12
N CYS A 139 -13.29 -0.79 8.29
CA CYS A 139 -13.60 0.61 8.03
C CYS A 139 -14.23 1.31 9.25
N PRO A 140 -14.06 2.65 9.36
CA PRO A 140 -14.82 3.44 10.32
C PRO A 140 -16.31 3.50 9.94
N PRO A 141 -17.22 3.76 10.90
CA PRO A 141 -18.66 3.84 10.63
C PRO A 141 -19.05 4.80 9.52
N SER A 142 -18.29 5.89 9.34
CA SER A 142 -18.51 6.89 8.28
C SER A 142 -18.32 6.37 6.87
N ALA A 143 -17.63 5.24 6.68
CA ALA A 143 -17.36 4.64 5.37
C ALA A 143 -18.26 3.45 5.04
N ILE A 144 -19.01 2.90 6.01
CA ILE A 144 -19.80 1.66 5.84
C ILE A 144 -20.79 1.79 4.68
N GLU A 145 -21.56 2.87 4.63
CA GLU A 145 -22.59 3.06 3.60
C GLU A 145 -22.00 3.06 2.18
N MET A 146 -20.91 3.80 1.98
CA MET A 146 -20.19 3.86 0.71
C MET A 146 -19.64 2.48 0.30
N LEU A 147 -19.03 1.74 1.23
CA LEU A 147 -18.47 0.42 0.95
C LEU A 147 -19.53 -0.65 0.69
N LEU A 148 -20.69 -0.57 1.38
CA LEU A 148 -21.82 -1.45 1.11
C LEU A 148 -22.40 -1.19 -0.27
N ALA A 149 -22.57 0.07 -0.66
CA ALA A 149 -23.01 0.44 -2.00
C ALA A 149 -22.06 -0.11 -3.07
N ALA A 150 -20.75 0.08 -2.91
CA ALA A 150 -19.73 -0.47 -3.81
C ALA A 150 -19.78 -2.00 -3.88
N SER A 151 -19.96 -2.68 -2.75
CA SER A 151 -20.07 -4.14 -2.69
C SER A 151 -21.31 -4.66 -3.42
N ASN A 152 -22.46 -3.99 -3.25
CA ASN A 152 -23.71 -4.35 -3.93
C ASN A 152 -23.62 -4.17 -5.45
N ILE A 153 -22.95 -3.10 -5.91
CA ILE A 153 -22.69 -2.86 -7.33
C ILE A 153 -21.86 -4.02 -7.90
N LEU A 154 -20.73 -4.35 -7.26
CA LEU A 154 -19.86 -5.44 -7.71
C LEU A 154 -20.59 -6.80 -7.72
N GLN A 155 -21.42 -7.09 -6.71
CA GLN A 155 -22.23 -8.30 -6.69
C GLN A 155 -23.22 -8.36 -7.85
N THR A 156 -23.85 -7.23 -8.18
CA THR A 156 -24.76 -7.13 -9.32
C THR A 156 -24.04 -7.37 -10.64
N GLU A 157 -22.82 -6.85 -10.80
CA GLU A 157 -21.97 -7.09 -11.97
C GLU A 157 -21.60 -8.57 -12.12
N VAL A 158 -21.20 -9.22 -11.02
CA VAL A 158 -20.89 -10.65 -11.01
C VAL A 158 -22.11 -11.48 -11.41
N CYS A 159 -23.28 -11.19 -10.82
CA CYS A 159 -24.53 -11.85 -11.19
C CYS A 159 -24.87 -11.65 -12.67
N ARG A 160 -24.74 -10.42 -13.19
CA ARG A 160 -24.98 -10.12 -14.60
C ARG A 160 -24.04 -10.90 -15.51
N ASN A 161 -22.76 -10.95 -15.19
CA ASN A 161 -21.77 -11.67 -15.98
C ASN A 161 -22.01 -13.18 -15.98
N PHE A 162 -22.42 -13.73 -14.83
CA PHE A 162 -22.82 -15.13 -14.72
C PHE A 162 -24.07 -15.45 -15.55
N LEU A 163 -25.05 -14.54 -15.57
CA LEU A 163 -26.31 -14.72 -16.31
C LEU A 163 -26.19 -14.41 -17.81
N LYS A 164 -25.17 -13.67 -18.24
CA LYS A 164 -24.99 -13.22 -19.64
C LYS A 164 -25.07 -14.34 -20.68
N PRO A 165 -24.46 -15.53 -20.49
CA PRO A 165 -24.58 -16.64 -21.45
C PRO A 165 -25.99 -17.22 -21.58
N TYR A 166 -26.86 -16.99 -20.58
CA TYR A 166 -28.24 -17.53 -20.56
C TYR A 166 -29.28 -16.55 -21.10
N LEU A 167 -28.97 -15.25 -21.12
CA LEU A 167 -29.89 -14.18 -21.54
C LEU A 167 -29.74 -13.78 -23.03
N LEU A 168 -28.60 -14.11 -23.64
CA LEU A 168 -28.33 -13.91 -25.06
C LEU A 168 -27.94 -15.27 -25.66
N PRO A 169 -28.90 -16.13 -26.02
CA PRO A 169 -28.60 -17.26 -26.89
C PRO A 169 -28.16 -16.71 -28.26
N ASP A 170 -27.12 -17.34 -28.85
CA ASP A 170 -26.63 -17.03 -30.21
C ASP A 170 -27.77 -16.96 -31.25
#